data_AF-A0A4P5YH82-F1
#
_entry.id   AF-A0A4P5YH82-F1
#
_cell.length_a   1.000
_cell.length_b   1.000
_cell.length_c   1.000
_cell.angle_alpha   90.00
_cell.angle_beta   90.00
_cell.angle_gamma   90.00
#
_symmetry.space_group_name_H-M   'P 1'
#
loop_
_entity.id
_entity.type
_entity.pdbx_description
1 polymer ?
#
loop_
_entity_poly.entity_id
_entity_poly.type
_entity_poly.pdbx_seq_one_letter_code
_entity_poly.pdbx_strand_id
1 'polypeptide(L)'
;MARGMRTTGTQEGIGMPLQNFPVVLPYRYEGEPVDQFHAGQAHVLASGPPAALATAQVLVSVQALLRQPGRKPLPESNRARIGSPGATFDGLYAYVITRNGPIHHLDFSSRLDQDHGAKLGDVLRGLDATQLFGVVFDCQRLTYLNTMALASLAGNAERLHLHACRLSDPIRKVFEMVGIHNVIGLHADLQNALAALIRELRSVKTPVPS
;
A
#
# COMPACT_ATOMS: atom_id res chain seq x y z
N MET A 1 -9.57 53.37 15.47
CA MET A 1 -10.28 52.21 14.90
C MET A 1 -9.28 51.39 14.10
N ALA A 2 -8.68 50.36 14.72
CA ALA A 2 -7.68 49.50 14.08
C ALA A 2 -8.37 48.24 13.53
N ARG A 3 -8.30 48.03 12.22
CA ARG A 3 -8.79 46.84 11.52
C ARG A 3 -7.83 45.68 11.82
N GLY A 4 -8.35 44.66 12.53
CA GLY A 4 -7.65 43.40 12.75
C GLY A 4 -7.48 42.63 11.43
N MET A 5 -6.23 42.54 10.98
CA MET A 5 -5.79 41.65 9.91
C MET A 5 -5.86 40.22 10.45
N ARG A 6 -6.79 39.41 9.93
CA ARG A 6 -6.80 37.96 10.17
C ARG A 6 -5.64 37.36 9.38
N THR A 7 -4.60 36.95 10.08
CA THR A 7 -3.56 36.08 9.55
C THR A 7 -4.20 34.76 9.12
N THR A 8 -4.15 34.49 7.82
CA THR A 8 -4.39 33.18 7.24
C THR A 8 -3.41 32.19 7.87
N GLY A 9 -3.92 31.25 8.66
CA GLY A 9 -3.14 30.12 9.13
C GLY A 9 -2.68 29.31 7.93
N THR A 10 -1.38 29.33 7.66
CA THR A 10 -0.70 28.43 6.75
C THR A 10 -0.94 27.01 7.25
N GLN A 11 -1.71 26.21 6.51
CA GLN A 11 -1.76 24.76 6.71
C GLN A 11 -0.39 24.19 6.34
N GLU A 12 0.52 24.15 7.31
CA GLU A 12 1.73 23.34 7.19
C GLU A 12 1.34 21.86 7.20
N GLY A 13 1.65 21.16 6.10
CA GLY A 13 1.95 19.74 6.15
C GLY A 13 0.94 18.74 5.56
N ILE A 14 0.16 19.08 4.54
CA ILE A 14 -0.36 18.04 3.64
C ILE A 14 0.55 18.00 2.41
N GLY A 15 1.38 16.96 2.33
CA GLY A 15 2.37 16.78 1.27
C GLY A 15 1.78 16.90 -0.13
N MET A 16 2.65 17.14 -1.12
CA MET A 16 2.31 17.31 -2.54
C MET A 16 1.17 16.38 -2.99
N PRO A 17 0.23 16.86 -3.84
CA PRO A 17 -0.91 16.07 -4.28
C PRO A 17 -0.44 14.75 -4.90
N LEU A 18 -1.08 13.65 -4.52
CA LEU A 18 -0.80 12.35 -5.13
C LEU A 18 -1.67 12.20 -6.38
N GLN A 19 -1.12 11.59 -7.41
CA GLN A 19 -1.86 11.22 -8.62
C GLN A 19 -1.60 9.75 -8.92
N ASN A 20 -2.57 9.10 -9.56
CA ASN A 20 -2.43 7.73 -10.04
C ASN A 20 -1.58 7.69 -11.32
N PHE A 21 -0.47 6.95 -11.30
CA PHE A 21 0.34 6.67 -12.48
C PHE A 21 0.30 5.18 -12.78
N PRO A 22 -0.17 4.75 -13.97
CA PRO A 22 0.05 3.39 -14.44
C PRO A 22 1.53 3.24 -14.83
N VAL A 23 2.23 2.31 -14.21
CA VAL A 23 3.63 2.01 -14.48
C VAL A 23 3.77 0.58 -14.95
N VAL A 24 4.42 0.40 -16.11
CA VAL A 24 4.90 -0.91 -16.57
C VAL A 24 6.40 -0.96 -16.34
N LEU A 25 6.85 -1.90 -15.51
CA LEU A 25 8.26 -2.05 -15.14
C LEU A 25 8.77 -3.42 -15.61
N PRO A 26 9.62 -3.45 -16.64
CA PRO A 26 10.37 -4.64 -16.99
C PRO A 26 11.34 -5.02 -15.86
N TYR A 27 11.54 -6.32 -15.67
CA TYR A 27 12.54 -6.86 -14.75
C TYR A 27 13.03 -8.21 -15.26
N ARG A 28 14.18 -8.64 -14.75
CA ARG A 28 14.73 -9.99 -14.95
C ARG A 28 15.05 -10.61 -13.61
N TYR A 29 15.23 -11.92 -13.54
CA TYR A 29 15.82 -12.52 -12.35
C TYR A 29 17.35 -12.58 -12.47
N GLU A 30 18.04 -12.50 -11.34
CA GLU A 30 19.48 -12.70 -11.27
C GLU A 30 19.84 -14.07 -11.86
N GLY A 31 20.81 -14.09 -12.79
CA GLY A 31 21.22 -15.28 -13.54
C GLY A 31 20.42 -15.58 -14.82
N GLU A 32 19.37 -14.82 -15.15
CA GLU A 32 18.69 -14.96 -16.45
C GLU A 32 19.47 -14.31 -17.59
N PRO A 33 19.30 -14.81 -18.84
CA PRO A 33 19.78 -14.16 -20.05
C PRO A 33 19.35 -12.69 -20.13
N VAL A 34 20.20 -11.85 -20.72
CA VAL A 34 20.01 -10.38 -20.78
C VAL A 34 18.77 -9.97 -21.57
N ASP A 35 18.32 -10.81 -22.50
CA ASP A 35 17.16 -10.60 -23.37
C ASP A 35 15.86 -11.21 -22.82
N GLN A 36 15.92 -11.96 -21.71
CA GLN A 36 14.74 -12.53 -21.07
C GLN A 36 14.15 -11.54 -20.05
N PHE A 37 13.08 -10.87 -20.46
CA PHE A 37 12.36 -9.92 -19.61
C PHE A 37 10.99 -10.44 -19.17
N HIS A 38 10.67 -10.13 -17.93
CA HIS A 38 9.33 -10.18 -17.36
C HIS A 38 8.81 -8.76 -17.22
N ALA A 39 7.49 -8.61 -17.11
CA ALA A 39 6.87 -7.30 -16.89
C ALA A 39 5.96 -7.34 -15.66
N GLY A 40 6.17 -6.37 -14.76
CA GLY A 40 5.21 -6.04 -13.72
C GLY A 40 4.44 -4.77 -14.10
N GLN A 41 3.19 -4.70 -13.68
CA GLN A 41 2.37 -3.50 -13.83
C GLN A 41 1.85 -3.07 -12.46
N ALA A 42 1.94 -1.79 -12.16
CA ALA A 42 1.43 -1.21 -10.93
C ALA A 42 0.73 0.12 -11.20
N HIS A 43 -0.43 0.32 -10.57
CA HIS A 43 -1.10 1.62 -10.48
C HIS A 43 -0.66 2.30 -9.20
N VAL A 44 0.20 3.31 -9.33
CA VAL A 44 0.93 3.89 -8.21
C VAL A 44 0.42 5.30 -7.91
N LEU A 45 0.01 5.54 -6.67
CA LEU A 45 -0.17 6.90 -6.16
C LEU A 45 1.18 7.53 -5.81
N ALA A 46 1.50 8.66 -6.46
CA ALA A 46 2.76 9.37 -6.25
C ALA A 46 2.61 10.86 -6.53
N SER A 47 3.54 11.67 -6.03
CA SER A 47 3.58 13.12 -6.28
C SER A 47 4.11 13.51 -7.65
N GLY A 48 4.57 12.54 -8.45
CA GLY A 48 5.06 12.73 -9.80
C GLY A 48 5.71 11.48 -10.38
N PRO A 49 6.11 11.49 -11.68
CA PRO A 49 6.64 10.32 -12.37
C PRO A 49 7.87 9.68 -11.72
N PRO A 50 8.90 10.42 -11.23
CA PRO A 50 10.05 9.80 -10.58
C PRO A 50 9.68 9.04 -9.30
N ALA A 51 8.79 9.62 -8.48
CA ALA A 51 8.28 8.95 -7.29
C ALA A 51 7.40 7.73 -7.65
N ALA A 52 6.62 7.82 -8.73
CA ALA A 52 5.82 6.70 -9.21
C ALA A 52 6.71 5.52 -9.63
N LEU A 53 7.80 5.79 -10.35
CA LEU A 53 8.77 4.76 -10.76
C LEU A 53 9.46 4.13 -9.54
N ALA A 54 9.91 4.92 -8.58
CA ALA A 54 10.55 4.41 -7.36
C ALA A 54 9.61 3.49 -6.57
N THR A 55 8.34 3.90 -6.37
CA THR A 55 7.34 3.06 -5.70
C THR A 55 7.01 1.81 -6.53
N ALA A 56 6.88 1.93 -7.85
CA ALA A 56 6.64 0.78 -8.74
C ALA A 56 7.78 -0.24 -8.67
N GLN A 57 9.05 0.19 -8.58
CA GLN A 57 10.20 -0.69 -8.41
C GLN A 57 10.05 -1.55 -7.16
N VAL A 58 9.69 -0.93 -6.03
CA VAL A 58 9.50 -1.66 -4.77
C VAL A 58 8.34 -2.66 -4.91
N LEU A 59 7.18 -2.19 -5.37
CA LEU A 59 5.96 -3.01 -5.49
C LEU A 59 6.14 -4.20 -6.43
N VAL A 60 6.67 -3.96 -7.63
CA VAL A 60 6.89 -5.01 -8.64
C VAL A 60 7.97 -5.99 -8.20
N SER A 61 9.06 -5.52 -7.58
CA SER A 61 10.11 -6.41 -7.06
C SER A 61 9.56 -7.33 -5.97
N VAL A 62 8.73 -6.81 -5.07
CA VAL A 62 8.08 -7.61 -4.03
C VAL A 62 7.14 -8.64 -4.65
N GLN A 63 6.29 -8.25 -5.59
CA GLN A 63 5.39 -9.18 -6.27
C GLN A 63 6.17 -10.28 -7.02
N ALA A 64 7.26 -9.93 -7.71
CA ALA A 64 8.13 -10.89 -8.38
C ALA A 64 8.76 -11.89 -7.38
N LEU A 65 9.27 -11.39 -6.24
CA LEU A 65 9.81 -12.25 -5.17
C LEU A 65 8.77 -13.19 -4.57
N LEU A 66 7.51 -12.76 -4.47
CA LEU A 66 6.41 -13.57 -3.95
C LEU A 66 5.96 -14.63 -4.96
N ARG A 67 6.00 -14.32 -6.27
CA ARG A 67 5.72 -15.26 -7.35
C ARG A 67 6.79 -16.32 -7.51
N GLN A 68 8.06 -15.93 -7.39
CA GLN A 68 9.21 -16.83 -7.54
C GLN A 68 10.14 -16.73 -6.32
N PRO A 69 9.77 -17.37 -5.20
CA PRO A 69 10.59 -17.37 -4.00
C PRO A 69 12.03 -17.86 -4.28
N GLY A 70 13.02 -17.19 -3.69
CA GLY A 70 14.43 -17.53 -3.85
C GLY A 70 15.12 -16.91 -5.08
N ARG A 71 14.36 -16.34 -6.02
CA ARG A 71 14.94 -15.64 -7.18
C ARG A 71 14.92 -14.14 -6.96
N LYS A 72 16.08 -13.49 -7.04
CA LYS A 72 16.20 -12.04 -6.86
C LYS A 72 15.79 -11.31 -8.15
N PRO A 73 14.74 -10.47 -8.14
CA PRO A 73 14.39 -9.65 -9.28
C PRO A 73 15.35 -8.46 -9.40
N LEU A 74 15.65 -8.10 -10.64
CA LEU A 74 16.48 -6.97 -11.05
C LEU A 74 15.58 -6.06 -11.91
N PRO A 75 14.99 -5.00 -11.34
CA PRO A 75 14.13 -4.08 -12.08
C PRO A 75 14.93 -3.24 -13.07
N GLU A 76 14.40 -3.09 -14.29
CA GLU A 76 15.06 -2.43 -15.41
C GLU A 76 14.42 -1.06 -15.65
N SER A 77 14.68 -0.14 -14.72
CA SER A 77 14.07 1.18 -14.63
C SER A 77 14.23 2.04 -15.89
N ASN A 78 15.33 1.88 -16.61
CA ASN A 78 15.60 2.60 -17.86
C ASN A 78 14.66 2.17 -19.00
N ARG A 79 13.96 1.04 -18.84
CA ARG A 79 12.98 0.50 -19.80
C ARG A 79 11.54 0.66 -19.30
N ALA A 80 11.35 1.26 -18.13
CA ALA A 80 10.04 1.46 -17.55
C ALA A 80 9.20 2.42 -18.41
N ARG A 81 7.90 2.17 -18.47
CA ARG A 81 6.93 3.07 -19.09
C ARG A 81 6.01 3.61 -18.01
N ILE A 82 5.92 4.93 -17.93
CA ILE A 82 5.02 5.62 -17.01
C ILE A 82 3.95 6.27 -17.89
N GLY A 83 2.69 5.89 -17.68
CA GLY A 83 1.58 6.52 -18.37
C GLY A 83 1.21 7.89 -17.80
N SER A 84 0.21 8.52 -18.39
CA SER A 84 -0.27 9.83 -17.97
C SER A 84 -0.79 9.83 -16.54
N PRO A 85 -0.62 10.94 -15.79
CA PRO A 85 -1.23 11.09 -14.47
C PRO A 85 -2.75 11.00 -14.58
N GLY A 86 -3.36 10.24 -13.67
CA GLY A 86 -4.80 10.15 -13.47
C GLY A 86 -5.31 11.21 -12.49
N ALA A 87 -6.45 10.90 -11.87
CA ALA A 87 -7.07 11.77 -10.88
C ALA A 87 -6.14 12.01 -9.67
N THR A 88 -6.26 13.21 -9.11
CA THR A 88 -5.63 13.57 -7.84
C THR A 88 -6.30 12.82 -6.70
N PHE A 89 -5.50 12.42 -5.73
CA PHE A 89 -5.92 11.65 -4.57
C PHE A 89 -5.41 12.28 -3.27
N ASP A 90 -6.29 12.37 -2.27
CA ASP A 90 -6.05 13.05 -1.00
C ASP A 90 -6.44 12.23 0.25
N GLY A 91 -6.83 10.96 0.07
CA GLY A 91 -7.38 10.10 1.11
C GLY A 91 -6.44 9.02 1.67
N LEU A 92 -7.02 8.04 2.37
CA LEU A 92 -6.34 6.79 2.72
C LEU A 92 -6.34 5.86 1.50
N TYR A 93 -5.23 5.21 1.20
CA TYR A 93 -5.19 4.21 0.14
C TYR A 93 -4.50 2.93 0.55
N ALA A 94 -4.75 1.86 -0.20
CA ALA A 94 -4.12 0.57 0.01
C ALA A 94 -3.67 -0.05 -1.31
N TYR A 95 -2.45 -0.58 -1.37
CA TYR A 95 -2.01 -1.40 -2.48
C TYR A 95 -2.50 -2.84 -2.33
N VAL A 96 -3.08 -3.38 -3.40
CA VAL A 96 -3.54 -4.75 -3.49
C VAL A 96 -2.50 -5.56 -4.24
N ILE A 97 -1.76 -6.41 -3.52
CA ILE A 97 -0.66 -7.20 -4.07
C ILE A 97 -1.23 -8.53 -4.56
N THR A 98 -1.39 -8.66 -5.87
CA THR A 98 -2.05 -9.81 -6.51
C THR A 98 -1.07 -10.94 -6.81
N ARG A 99 -1.55 -12.18 -6.79
CA ARG A 99 -0.80 -13.37 -7.24
C ARG A 99 -0.59 -13.33 -8.74
N ASN A 100 -1.65 -13.00 -9.48
CA ASN A 100 -1.67 -12.93 -10.92
C ASN A 100 -2.19 -11.54 -11.33
N GLY A 101 -1.53 -10.91 -12.30
CA GLY A 101 -1.95 -9.61 -12.82
C GLY A 101 -1.28 -8.40 -12.17
N PRO A 102 -1.81 -7.20 -12.47
CA PRO A 102 -1.27 -5.93 -12.00
C PRO A 102 -1.53 -5.68 -10.52
N ILE A 103 -0.71 -4.80 -9.93
CA ILE A 103 -0.91 -4.23 -8.60
C ILE A 103 -1.83 -3.02 -8.75
N HIS A 104 -2.94 -3.04 -8.03
CA HIS A 104 -3.88 -1.93 -7.97
C HIS A 104 -3.78 -1.19 -6.63
N HIS A 105 -4.38 -0.03 -6.55
CA HIS A 105 -4.71 0.58 -5.27
C HIS A 105 -6.22 0.71 -5.09
N LEU A 106 -6.62 0.76 -3.83
CA LEU A 106 -7.97 1.08 -3.39
C LEU A 106 -7.94 2.45 -2.72
N ASP A 107 -8.97 3.23 -3.00
CA ASP A 107 -9.10 4.62 -2.58
C ASP A 107 -10.19 4.76 -1.52
N PHE A 108 -9.86 5.42 -0.41
CA PHE A 108 -10.76 5.66 0.70
C PHE A 108 -10.66 7.12 1.16
N SER A 109 -11.66 7.58 1.91
CA SER A 109 -11.63 8.90 2.54
C SER A 109 -10.46 9.03 3.52
N SER A 110 -9.89 10.23 3.64
CA SER A 110 -8.92 10.57 4.70
C SER A 110 -9.54 10.52 6.10
N ARG A 111 -10.87 10.55 6.18
CA ARG A 111 -11.66 10.42 7.41
C ARG A 111 -12.63 9.24 7.29
N LEU A 112 -12.37 8.19 8.07
CA LEU A 112 -13.20 6.99 8.12
C LEU A 112 -14.21 7.09 9.27
N ASP A 113 -15.30 7.81 9.04
CA ASP A 113 -16.47 7.80 9.91
C ASP A 113 -17.32 6.53 9.72
N GLN A 114 -18.57 6.53 10.19
CA GLN A 114 -19.42 5.34 10.18
C GLN A 114 -19.69 4.81 8.77
N ASP A 115 -20.08 5.69 7.84
CA ASP A 115 -20.44 5.28 6.49
C ASP A 115 -19.18 4.93 5.68
N HIS A 116 -18.12 5.73 5.82
CA HIS A 116 -16.85 5.45 5.16
C HIS A 116 -16.18 4.18 5.71
N GLY A 117 -16.31 3.91 7.01
CA GLY A 117 -15.83 2.69 7.66
C GLY A 117 -16.62 1.44 7.24
N ALA A 118 -17.94 1.55 7.05
CA ALA A 118 -18.76 0.48 6.51
C ALA A 118 -18.38 0.17 5.05
N LYS A 119 -18.25 1.22 4.22
CA LYS A 119 -17.82 1.11 2.82
C LYS A 119 -16.43 0.48 2.69
N LEU A 120 -15.49 0.85 3.56
CA LEU A 120 -14.18 0.19 3.65
C LEU A 120 -14.35 -1.32 3.88
N GLY A 121 -15.18 -1.71 4.84
CA GLY A 121 -15.46 -3.12 5.14
C GLY A 121 -16.06 -3.87 3.96
N ASP A 122 -17.00 -3.27 3.24
CA ASP A 122 -17.62 -3.88 2.05
C ASP A 122 -16.63 -4.06 0.90
N VAL A 123 -15.79 -3.05 0.65
CA VAL A 123 -14.72 -3.14 -0.36
C VAL A 123 -13.74 -4.26 0.00
N LEU A 124 -13.28 -4.33 1.25
CA LEU A 124 -12.38 -5.39 1.69
C LEU A 124 -13.03 -6.77 1.59
N ARG A 125 -14.30 -6.90 1.98
CA ARG A 125 -15.06 -8.15 1.87
C ARG A 125 -15.18 -8.62 0.42
N GLY A 126 -15.29 -7.69 -0.53
CA GLY A 126 -15.35 -7.98 -1.96
C GLY A 126 -14.03 -8.49 -2.58
N LEU A 127 -12.91 -8.37 -1.88
CA LEU A 127 -11.61 -8.87 -2.38
C LEU A 127 -11.52 -10.39 -2.26
N ASP A 128 -11.17 -11.06 -3.36
CA ASP A 128 -10.89 -12.49 -3.39
C ASP A 128 -9.49 -12.79 -2.83
N ALA A 129 -9.43 -13.25 -1.59
CA ALA A 129 -8.19 -13.59 -0.89
C ALA A 129 -7.35 -14.66 -1.62
N THR A 130 -7.97 -15.55 -2.41
CA THR A 130 -7.24 -16.60 -3.14
C THR A 130 -6.37 -16.05 -4.24
N GLN A 131 -6.70 -14.86 -4.77
CA GLN A 131 -5.94 -14.17 -5.80
C GLN A 131 -4.91 -13.18 -5.25
N LEU A 132 -4.81 -13.04 -3.92
CA LEU A 132 -3.98 -12.04 -3.28
C LEU A 132 -2.81 -12.66 -2.52
N PHE A 133 -1.71 -11.91 -2.50
CA PHE A 133 -0.66 -12.10 -1.50
C PHE A 133 -0.97 -11.29 -0.24
N GLY A 134 -1.43 -10.05 -0.39
CA GLY A 134 -1.82 -9.22 0.75
C GLY A 134 -2.26 -7.82 0.35
N VAL A 135 -2.66 -7.02 1.34
CA VAL A 135 -3.06 -5.62 1.15
C VAL A 135 -2.29 -4.73 2.12
N VAL A 136 -1.67 -3.67 1.59
CA VAL A 136 -0.84 -2.74 2.38
C VAL A 136 -1.42 -1.34 2.32
N PHE A 137 -1.91 -0.86 3.46
CA PHE A 137 -2.40 0.51 3.63
C PHE A 137 -1.25 1.50 3.81
N ASP A 138 -1.28 2.61 3.09
CA ASP A 138 -0.48 3.79 3.38
C ASP A 138 -1.33 4.83 4.10
N CYS A 139 -1.10 4.95 5.41
CA CYS A 139 -1.90 5.77 6.30
C CYS A 139 -1.38 7.21 6.43
N GLN A 140 -0.44 7.66 5.61
CA GLN A 140 0.13 9.01 5.70
C GLN A 140 -0.93 10.11 5.65
N ARG A 141 -2.02 9.89 4.92
CA ARG A 141 -3.14 10.83 4.74
C ARG A 141 -4.38 10.46 5.57
N LEU A 142 -4.30 9.44 6.43
CA LEU A 142 -5.39 9.07 7.33
C LEU A 142 -5.42 10.04 8.52
N THR A 143 -6.51 10.78 8.65
CA THR A 143 -6.70 11.80 9.69
C THR A 143 -7.57 11.31 10.84
N TYR A 144 -8.47 10.36 10.58
CA TYR A 144 -9.44 9.87 11.55
C TYR A 144 -9.98 8.50 11.15
N LEU A 145 -10.23 7.67 12.16
CA LEU A 145 -11.00 6.44 12.04
C LEU A 145 -11.85 6.23 13.29
N ASN A 146 -13.06 5.70 13.10
CA ASN A 146 -13.93 5.32 14.20
C ASN A 146 -13.93 3.79 14.43
N THR A 147 -14.77 3.36 15.37
CA THR A 147 -14.96 1.94 15.70
C THR A 147 -15.43 1.09 14.52
N MET A 148 -16.26 1.63 13.61
CA MET A 148 -16.71 0.88 12.43
C MET A 148 -15.53 0.60 11.48
N ALA A 149 -14.71 1.60 11.20
CA ALA A 149 -13.51 1.43 10.39
C ALA A 149 -12.50 0.44 11.02
N LEU A 150 -12.31 0.52 12.33
CA LEU A 150 -11.47 -0.43 13.08
C LEU A 150 -12.00 -1.87 12.98
N ALA A 151 -13.31 -2.06 13.16
CA ALA A 151 -13.94 -3.37 13.03
C ALA A 151 -13.83 -3.93 11.60
N SER A 152 -14.02 -3.09 10.58
CA SER A 152 -13.85 -3.45 9.17
C SER A 152 -12.43 -3.90 8.85
N LEU A 153 -11.42 -3.21 9.39
CA LEU A 153 -10.01 -3.60 9.24
C LEU A 153 -9.73 -4.92 9.97
N ALA A 154 -10.09 -5.02 11.25
CA ALA A 154 -9.84 -6.20 12.07
C ALA A 154 -10.50 -7.46 11.50
N GLY A 155 -11.77 -7.38 11.09
CA GLY A 155 -12.53 -8.51 10.54
C GLY A 155 -12.01 -9.04 9.21
N ASN A 156 -11.11 -8.31 8.53
CA ASN A 156 -10.49 -8.74 7.28
C ASN A 156 -8.97 -8.94 7.40
N ALA A 157 -8.38 -8.71 8.57
CA ALA A 157 -6.94 -8.63 8.77
C ALA A 157 -6.19 -9.89 8.35
N GLU A 158 -6.53 -11.03 8.94
CA GLU A 158 -5.89 -12.32 8.66
C GLU A 158 -6.17 -12.79 7.24
N ARG A 159 -7.43 -12.72 6.81
CA ARG A 159 -7.88 -13.18 5.49
C ARG A 159 -7.14 -12.50 4.34
N LEU A 160 -6.80 -11.21 4.51
CA LEU A 160 -6.18 -10.39 3.48
C LEU A 160 -4.72 -10.06 3.75
N HIS A 161 -4.09 -10.64 4.79
CA HIS A 161 -2.73 -10.33 5.23
C HIS A 161 -2.51 -8.80 5.31
N LEU A 162 -3.34 -8.13 6.12
CA LEU A 162 -3.35 -6.67 6.18
C LEU A 162 -2.11 -6.13 6.88
N HIS A 163 -1.47 -5.15 6.24
CA HIS A 163 -0.44 -4.33 6.85
C HIS A 163 -0.76 -2.84 6.68
N ALA A 164 -0.26 -2.02 7.59
CA ALA A 164 -0.36 -0.57 7.52
C ALA A 164 1.02 0.07 7.70
N CYS A 165 1.26 1.19 7.02
CA CYS A 165 2.50 1.96 7.13
C CYS A 165 2.23 3.46 7.26
N ARG A 166 3.24 4.22 7.71
CA ARG A 166 3.17 5.69 7.83
C ARG A 166 1.96 6.20 8.63
N LEU A 167 1.58 5.47 9.68
CA LEU A 167 0.56 5.96 10.63
C LEU A 167 1.11 7.19 11.36
N SER A 168 0.30 8.22 11.47
CA SER A 168 0.57 9.32 12.39
C SER A 168 0.45 8.84 13.84
N ASP A 169 1.15 9.50 14.77
CA ASP A 169 1.17 9.11 16.18
C ASP A 169 -0.23 9.01 16.81
N PRO A 170 -1.19 9.92 16.55
CA PRO A 170 -2.54 9.79 17.08
C PRO A 170 -3.24 8.51 16.60
N ILE A 171 -3.12 8.19 15.31
CA ILE A 171 -3.73 6.99 14.73
C ILE A 171 -3.03 5.73 15.25
N ARG A 172 -1.69 5.73 15.34
CA ARG A 172 -0.93 4.63 15.93
C ARG A 172 -1.37 4.33 17.36
N LYS A 173 -1.54 5.36 18.20
CA LYS A 173 -2.05 5.19 19.57
C LYS A 173 -3.44 4.58 19.60
N VAL A 174 -4.33 4.97 18.69
CA VAL A 174 -5.67 4.35 18.57
C VAL A 174 -5.55 2.86 18.26
N PHE A 175 -4.67 2.49 17.31
CA PHE A 175 -4.45 1.08 16.96
C PHE A 175 -3.85 0.26 18.13
N GLU A 176 -2.97 0.87 18.91
CA GLU A 176 -2.39 0.27 20.12
C GLU A 176 -3.45 0.06 21.20
N MET A 177 -4.22 1.11 21.52
CA MET A 177 -5.27 1.08 22.56
C MET A 177 -6.33 0.00 22.32
N VAL A 178 -6.72 -0.20 21.06
CA VAL A 178 -7.76 -1.18 20.69
C VAL A 178 -7.18 -2.56 20.34
N GLY A 179 -5.85 -2.73 20.43
CA GLY A 179 -5.19 -4.01 20.18
C GLY A 179 -5.16 -4.48 18.73
N ILE A 180 -5.52 -3.63 17.75
CA ILE A 180 -5.58 -4.03 16.32
C ILE A 180 -4.19 -4.33 15.74
N HIS A 181 -3.12 -3.79 16.35
CA HIS A 181 -1.73 -4.08 16.00
C HIS A 181 -1.36 -5.56 16.18
N ASN A 182 -2.15 -6.33 16.93
CA ASN A 182 -1.95 -7.78 17.08
C ASN A 182 -2.38 -8.57 15.84
N VAL A 183 -3.25 -8.00 15.01
CA VAL A 183 -3.78 -8.66 13.80
C VAL A 183 -3.38 -7.93 12.50
N ILE A 184 -3.01 -6.65 12.58
CA ILE A 184 -2.51 -5.86 11.45
C ILE A 184 -1.06 -5.44 11.74
N GLY A 185 -0.14 -5.84 10.86
CA GLY A 185 1.26 -5.42 11.00
C GLY A 185 1.42 -3.91 10.77
N LEU A 186 1.98 -3.19 11.74
CA LEU A 186 2.19 -1.74 11.69
C LEU A 186 3.66 -1.41 11.43
N HIS A 187 3.93 -0.67 10.36
CA HIS A 187 5.28 -0.43 9.87
C HIS A 187 5.57 1.06 9.72
N ALA A 188 6.86 1.42 9.67
CA ALA A 188 7.28 2.80 9.47
C ALA A 188 6.96 3.28 8.04
N ASP A 189 7.24 2.44 7.05
CA ASP A 189 7.13 2.77 5.62
C ASP A 189 6.65 1.56 4.80
N LEU A 190 6.41 1.82 3.50
CA LEU A 190 5.92 0.82 2.56
C LEU A 190 6.90 -0.33 2.34
N GLN A 191 8.22 -0.06 2.33
CA GLN A 191 9.24 -1.10 2.12
C GLN A 191 9.24 -2.09 3.27
N ASN A 192 9.18 -1.60 4.51
CA ASN A 192 9.10 -2.39 5.72
C ASN A 192 7.81 -3.24 5.78
N ALA A 193 6.68 -2.66 5.40
CA ALA A 193 5.41 -3.40 5.31
C ALA A 193 5.46 -4.53 4.28
N LEU A 194 5.99 -4.26 3.09
CA LEU A 194 6.13 -5.28 2.05
C LEU A 194 7.15 -6.36 2.41
N ALA A 195 8.25 -6.00 3.08
CA ALA A 195 9.22 -6.96 3.59
C ALA A 195 8.60 -7.87 4.67
N ALA A 196 7.74 -7.34 5.53
CA ALA A 196 7.00 -8.13 6.51
C ALA A 196 6.04 -9.12 5.84
N LEU A 197 5.29 -8.67 4.82
CA LEU A 197 4.41 -9.53 4.03
C LEU A 197 5.18 -10.71 3.40
N ILE A 198 6.38 -10.46 2.86
CA ILE A 198 7.25 -11.52 2.33
C ILE A 198 7.62 -12.52 3.42
N ARG A 199 8.00 -12.05 4.62
CA ARG A 199 8.38 -12.95 5.73
C ARG A 199 7.22 -13.81 6.20
N GLU A 200 6.04 -13.21 6.38
CA GLU A 200 4.83 -13.90 6.80
C GLU A 200 4.43 -15.01 5.81
N LEU A 201 4.39 -14.70 4.51
CA LEU A 201 4.00 -15.69 3.51
C LEU A 201 5.05 -16.80 3.31
N ARG A 202 6.29 -16.58 3.74
CA ARG A 202 7.34 -17.60 3.76
C ARG A 202 7.27 -18.49 4.99
N SER A 203 6.95 -17.95 6.17
CA SER A 203 6.84 -18.75 7.39
C SER A 203 5.70 -19.78 7.30
N VAL A 204 4.57 -19.42 6.68
CA VAL A 204 3.42 -20.33 6.45
C VAL A 204 3.78 -21.54 5.58
N LYS A 205 4.83 -21.47 4.76
CA LYS A 205 5.23 -22.56 3.84
C LYS A 205 6.24 -23.56 4.42
N THR A 206 6.67 -23.41 5.67
CA THR A 206 7.58 -24.38 6.30
C THR A 206 6.77 -25.34 7.16
N PRO A 207 6.48 -26.58 6.72
CA PRO A 207 5.97 -27.58 7.64
C PRO A 207 7.08 -27.88 8.66
N VAL A 208 6.73 -27.83 9.94
CA VAL A 208 7.56 -28.39 11.00
C VAL A 208 7.71 -29.89 10.68
N PRO A 209 8.94 -30.42 10.47
CA PRO A 209 9.10 -31.86 10.38
C PRO A 209 8.70 -32.46 11.73
N SER A 210 7.86 -33.49 11.65
CA SER A 210 7.32 -34.28 12.77
C SER A 210 8.38 -34.66 13.79
#